data_AF-A0A3M8VWA2-F1
#
_entry.id   AF-A0A3M8VWA2-F1
#
_cell.length_a   1.000
_cell.length_b   1.000
_cell.length_c   1.000
_cell.angle_alpha   90.00
_cell.angle_beta   90.00
_cell.angle_gamma   90.00
#
_symmetry.space_group_name_H-M   'P 1'
#
loop_
_entity.id
_entity.type
_entity.pdbx_description
1 polymer ?
#
loop_
_entity_poly.entity_id
_entity_poly.type
_entity_poly.pdbx_seq_one_letter_code
_entity_poly.pdbx_strand_id
1 'polypeptide(L)'
;MGGRPEEADPDALHTIAAFYWARSLAHEGGTFAARDLETAISVFGLLYLVDHRRVPRELWPRLADETGYDPWSDPLEHAADLVVGAEEAALALEAARSRWGAGHGTPWWWAADAYVEAGRHALIDVADGMLFSRACAVADEQIAVLRDSGRAEDVAELAETLFAAGLLRVSPYLGNMSGLSFESAHDLWRKRQARHRSVHPDDSVAPETAEMPPPLVAAEEAVRYLREAADLSREHERGRVLKALAEALSMVAGLKQESHDEEIPAAAREAFDLLDPVRDPLTHL
;
A
#
# COMPACT_ATOMS: atom_id res chain seq x y z
N MET A 1 3.97 -12.07 -27.36
CA MET A 1 5.06 -11.22 -26.82
C MET A 1 4.84 -11.23 -25.33
N GLY A 2 5.73 -11.86 -24.55
CA GLY A 2 5.55 -11.98 -23.11
C GLY A 2 6.09 -10.74 -22.42
N GLY A 3 5.20 -9.97 -21.78
CA GLY A 3 5.60 -8.93 -20.83
C GLY A 3 6.34 -9.58 -19.66
N ARG A 4 7.34 -8.88 -19.11
CA ARG A 4 8.05 -9.40 -17.94
C ARG A 4 7.09 -9.33 -16.75
N PRO A 5 7.10 -10.30 -15.83
CA PRO A 5 6.27 -10.24 -14.62
C PRO A 5 6.47 -8.93 -13.85
N GLU A 6 7.67 -8.34 -13.90
CA GLU A 6 8.04 -7.03 -13.35
C GLU A 6 7.20 -5.84 -13.85
N GLU A 7 6.47 -5.97 -14.97
CA GLU A 7 5.63 -4.91 -15.56
C GLU A 7 4.17 -4.96 -15.06
N ALA A 8 3.82 -5.94 -14.22
CA ALA A 8 2.47 -6.12 -13.70
C ALA A 8 2.17 -5.16 -12.54
N ASP A 9 1.03 -4.47 -12.57
CA ASP A 9 0.59 -3.59 -11.48
C ASP A 9 0.30 -4.42 -10.19
N PRO A 10 1.08 -4.22 -9.10
CA PRO A 10 0.87 -4.91 -7.84
C PRO A 10 -0.50 -4.63 -7.21
N ASP A 11 -1.09 -3.45 -7.45
CA ASP A 11 -2.41 -3.10 -6.95
C ASP A 11 -3.51 -3.92 -7.64
N ALA A 12 -3.42 -4.08 -8.97
CA ALA A 12 -4.34 -4.88 -9.75
C ALA A 12 -4.28 -6.36 -9.33
N LEU A 13 -3.06 -6.92 -9.25
CA LEU A 13 -2.83 -8.29 -8.79
C LEU A 13 -3.41 -8.54 -7.41
N HIS A 14 -3.16 -7.64 -6.45
CA HIS A 14 -3.69 -7.77 -5.10
C HIS A 14 -5.22 -7.77 -5.08
N THR A 15 -5.86 -6.84 -5.82
CA THR A 15 -7.33 -6.75 -5.90
C THR A 15 -7.94 -8.05 -6.36
N ILE A 16 -7.37 -8.63 -7.43
CA ILE A 16 -7.96 -9.80 -8.06
C ILE A 16 -7.72 -11.04 -7.21
N ALA A 17 -6.52 -11.20 -6.66
CA ALA A 17 -6.22 -12.27 -5.72
C ALA A 17 -7.15 -12.21 -4.49
N ALA A 18 -7.35 -11.01 -3.91
CA ALA A 18 -8.25 -10.80 -2.79
C ALA A 18 -9.71 -11.11 -3.15
N PHE A 19 -10.17 -10.75 -4.34
CA PHE A 19 -11.53 -11.05 -4.82
C PHE A 19 -11.80 -12.55 -4.91
N TYR A 20 -10.93 -13.30 -5.61
CA TYR A 20 -11.10 -14.76 -5.75
C TYR A 20 -10.94 -15.46 -4.41
N TRP A 21 -10.05 -14.97 -3.54
CA TRP A 21 -9.88 -15.49 -2.20
C TRP A 21 -11.15 -15.30 -1.37
N ALA A 22 -11.70 -14.08 -1.31
CA ALA A 22 -12.94 -13.79 -0.60
C ALA A 22 -14.13 -14.62 -1.15
N ARG A 23 -14.22 -14.77 -2.48
CA ARG A 23 -15.26 -15.59 -3.12
C ARG A 23 -15.14 -17.07 -2.77
N SER A 24 -13.91 -17.59 -2.68
CA SER A 24 -13.66 -18.97 -2.24
C SER A 24 -14.10 -19.22 -0.79
N LEU A 25 -13.92 -18.23 0.09
CA LEU A 25 -14.34 -18.30 1.49
C LEU A 25 -15.86 -18.18 1.64
N ALA A 26 -16.51 -17.36 0.80
CA ALA A 26 -17.96 -17.16 0.83
C ALA A 26 -18.75 -18.37 0.30
N HIS A 27 -18.15 -19.19 -0.57
CA HIS A 27 -18.76 -20.43 -1.04
C HIS A 27 -18.29 -21.60 -0.17
N GLU A 28 -19.04 -21.92 0.89
CA GLU A 28 -18.74 -23.08 1.74
C GLU A 28 -18.76 -24.39 0.92
N GLY A 29 -17.60 -25.03 0.79
CA GLY A 29 -17.45 -26.43 0.38
C GLY A 29 -18.04 -26.78 -1.00
N GLY A 30 -17.24 -26.65 -2.06
CA GLY A 30 -17.61 -27.12 -3.39
C GLY A 30 -16.50 -26.97 -4.42
N THR A 31 -16.71 -27.53 -5.61
CA THR A 31 -15.75 -27.42 -6.73
C THR A 31 -15.51 -25.98 -7.18
N PHE A 32 -16.49 -25.09 -7.01
CA PHE A 32 -16.36 -23.66 -7.30
C PHE A 32 -15.44 -22.96 -6.32
N ALA A 33 -15.61 -23.20 -5.01
CA ALA A 33 -14.74 -22.65 -3.98
C ALA A 33 -13.28 -23.07 -4.17
N ALA A 34 -13.05 -24.34 -4.50
CA ALA A 34 -11.71 -24.86 -4.78
C ALA A 34 -11.07 -24.20 -6.02
N ARG A 35 -11.85 -23.97 -7.08
CA ARG A 35 -11.36 -23.29 -8.29
C ARG A 35 -11.00 -21.84 -8.02
N ASP A 36 -11.82 -21.14 -7.25
CA ASP A 36 -11.57 -19.75 -6.88
C ASP A 36 -10.34 -19.63 -5.99
N LEU A 37 -10.15 -20.56 -5.05
CA LEU A 37 -8.96 -20.62 -4.21
C LEU A 37 -7.69 -20.84 -5.05
N GLU A 38 -7.68 -21.80 -5.97
CA GLU A 38 -6.52 -22.04 -6.85
C GLU A 38 -6.24 -20.85 -7.78
N THR A 39 -7.29 -20.16 -8.23
CA THR A 39 -7.14 -18.92 -9.01
C THR A 39 -6.49 -17.83 -8.16
N ALA A 40 -6.98 -17.63 -6.93
CA ALA A 40 -6.40 -16.65 -6.00
C ALA A 40 -4.93 -16.94 -5.70
N ILE A 41 -4.57 -18.22 -5.46
CA ILE A 41 -3.19 -18.64 -5.19
C ILE A 41 -2.30 -18.39 -6.41
N SER A 42 -2.80 -18.65 -7.63
CA SER A 42 -2.05 -18.39 -8.86
C SER A 42 -1.75 -16.89 -9.04
N VAL A 43 -2.74 -16.02 -8.80
CA VAL A 43 -2.55 -14.56 -8.86
C VAL A 43 -1.65 -14.07 -7.73
N PHE A 44 -1.77 -14.62 -6.52
CA PHE A 44 -0.83 -14.36 -5.44
C PHE A 44 0.59 -14.79 -5.77
N GLY A 45 0.81 -15.85 -6.56
CA GLY A 45 2.13 -16.23 -7.05
C GLY A 45 2.76 -15.21 -7.98
N LEU A 46 1.97 -14.59 -8.86
CA LEU A 46 2.43 -13.45 -9.68
C LEU A 46 2.74 -12.24 -8.80
N LEU A 47 1.86 -11.92 -7.84
CA LEU A 47 2.09 -10.85 -6.86
C LEU A 47 3.35 -11.12 -6.01
N TYR A 48 3.64 -12.38 -5.70
CA TYR A 48 4.79 -12.78 -4.91
C TYR A 48 6.12 -12.46 -5.61
N LEU A 49 6.15 -12.55 -6.94
CA LEU A 49 7.32 -12.21 -7.73
C LEU A 49 7.56 -10.70 -7.85
N VAL A 50 6.51 -9.87 -7.74
CA VAL A 50 6.60 -8.41 -7.96
C VAL A 50 6.53 -7.59 -6.67
N ASP A 51 5.72 -8.01 -5.71
CA ASP A 51 5.53 -7.37 -4.40
C ASP A 51 5.03 -8.41 -3.37
N HIS A 52 5.92 -9.32 -2.98
CA HIS A 52 5.64 -10.37 -1.99
C HIS A 52 5.05 -9.86 -0.66
N ARG A 53 5.30 -8.59 -0.30
CA ARG A 53 4.83 -7.98 0.96
C ARG A 53 3.30 -7.86 1.02
N ARG A 54 2.64 -7.88 -0.14
CA ARG A 54 1.17 -7.83 -0.26
C ARG A 54 0.51 -9.20 -0.31
N VAL A 55 1.29 -10.29 -0.26
CA VAL A 55 0.77 -11.66 -0.29
C VAL A 55 0.55 -12.16 1.15
N PRO A 56 -0.57 -12.85 1.46
CA PRO A 56 -0.78 -13.49 2.76
C PRO A 56 0.37 -14.43 3.13
N ARG A 57 0.91 -14.28 4.34
CA ARG A 57 2.13 -15.00 4.77
C ARG A 57 1.93 -16.51 4.86
N GLU A 58 0.70 -16.97 5.06
CA GLU A 58 0.36 -18.40 5.10
C GLU A 58 0.62 -19.09 3.76
N LEU A 59 0.58 -18.32 2.67
CA LEU A 59 0.83 -18.82 1.32
C LEU A 59 2.31 -18.86 0.96
N TRP A 60 3.16 -18.12 1.69
CA TRP A 60 4.56 -17.95 1.31
C TRP A 60 5.37 -19.25 1.22
N PRO A 61 5.24 -20.24 2.14
CA PRO A 61 5.98 -21.50 1.97
C PRO A 61 5.62 -22.21 0.66
N ARG A 62 4.32 -22.23 0.32
CA ARG A 62 3.83 -22.83 -0.93
C ARG A 62 4.33 -22.04 -2.15
N LEU A 63 4.27 -20.71 -2.09
CA LEU A 63 4.66 -19.85 -3.21
C LEU A 63 6.17 -19.81 -3.42
N ALA A 64 6.98 -19.88 -2.36
CA ALA A 64 8.42 -20.00 -2.46
C ALA A 64 8.82 -21.34 -3.11
N ASP A 65 8.16 -22.44 -2.73
CA ASP A 65 8.36 -23.75 -3.36
C ASP A 65 7.93 -23.74 -4.84
N GLU A 66 6.80 -23.09 -5.17
CA GLU A 66 6.25 -23.05 -6.53
C GLU A 66 7.01 -22.11 -7.48
N THR A 67 7.47 -20.96 -6.98
CA THR A 67 8.16 -19.95 -7.79
C THR A 67 9.67 -20.12 -7.79
N GLY A 68 10.23 -20.86 -6.83
CA GLY A 68 11.67 -20.93 -6.58
C GLY A 68 12.28 -19.61 -6.09
N TYR A 69 11.44 -18.61 -5.81
CA TYR A 69 11.83 -17.32 -5.27
C TYR A 69 11.58 -17.34 -3.75
N ASP A 70 12.64 -17.28 -2.96
CA ASP A 70 12.53 -17.08 -1.51
C ASP A 70 12.98 -15.64 -1.18
N PRO A 71 12.05 -14.70 -0.99
CA PRO A 71 12.36 -13.32 -0.63
C PRO A 71 13.06 -13.19 0.74
N TRP A 72 13.21 -14.28 1.50
CA TRP A 72 13.77 -14.31 2.86
C TRP A 72 15.01 -15.20 2.99
N SER A 73 15.57 -15.66 1.88
CA SER A 73 16.76 -16.51 1.88
C SER A 73 18.02 -15.82 2.43
N ASP A 74 18.04 -14.47 2.48
CA ASP A 74 19.05 -13.68 3.20
C ASP A 74 18.42 -12.64 4.15
N PRO A 75 18.47 -12.87 5.49
CA PRO A 75 17.97 -11.94 6.50
C PRO A 75 18.73 -10.60 6.59
N LEU A 76 19.95 -10.50 6.04
CA LEU A 76 20.75 -9.27 6.02
C LEU A 76 20.45 -8.43 4.79
N GLU A 77 20.21 -9.03 3.62
CA GLU A 77 19.65 -8.32 2.46
C GLU A 77 18.25 -7.76 2.77
N HIS A 78 17.47 -8.47 3.58
CA HIS A 78 16.15 -8.04 4.04
C HIS A 78 16.16 -6.77 4.92
N ALA A 79 17.05 -6.69 5.90
CA ALA A 79 17.20 -5.49 6.74
C ALA A 79 17.87 -4.34 5.98
N ALA A 80 18.79 -4.67 5.07
CA ALA A 80 19.44 -3.69 4.20
C ALA A 80 18.44 -3.07 3.23
N ASP A 81 17.66 -3.81 2.44
CA ASP A 81 16.77 -3.23 1.43
C ASP A 81 15.66 -2.33 2.01
N LEU A 82 15.22 -2.60 3.25
CA LEU A 82 14.15 -1.84 3.93
C LEU A 82 14.65 -0.57 4.62
N VAL A 83 15.84 -0.61 5.24
CA VAL A 83 16.43 0.54 5.96
C VAL A 83 17.26 1.41 5.02
N VAL A 84 18.01 0.79 4.09
CA VAL A 84 18.85 1.49 3.12
C VAL A 84 18.00 2.29 2.14
N GLY A 85 16.85 1.76 1.68
CA GLY A 85 15.98 2.49 0.75
C GLY A 85 15.43 3.81 1.31
N ALA A 86 14.88 3.79 2.53
CA ALA A 86 14.30 4.99 3.16
C ALA A 86 15.37 5.98 3.65
N GLU A 87 16.51 5.50 4.17
CA GLU A 87 17.61 6.37 4.61
C GLU A 87 18.37 7.00 3.43
N GLU A 88 18.64 6.25 2.36
CA GLU A 88 19.24 6.79 1.13
C GLU A 88 18.29 7.78 0.45
N ALA A 89 16.99 7.48 0.40
CA ALA A 89 15.99 8.41 -0.11
C ALA A 89 15.91 9.68 0.76
N ALA A 90 16.05 9.59 2.09
CA ALA A 90 16.12 10.75 2.96
C ALA A 90 17.35 11.63 2.67
N LEU A 91 18.52 11.02 2.46
CA LEU A 91 19.74 11.75 2.09
C LEU A 91 19.60 12.43 0.72
N ALA A 92 19.03 11.72 -0.26
CA ALA A 92 18.74 12.26 -1.58
C ALA A 92 17.75 13.43 -1.51
N LEU A 93 16.70 13.30 -0.68
CA LEU A 93 15.70 14.33 -0.45
C LEU A 93 16.31 15.61 0.14
N GLU A 94 17.12 15.48 1.20
CA GLU A 94 17.78 16.62 1.85
C GLU A 94 18.82 17.30 0.94
N ALA A 95 19.63 16.49 0.23
CA ALA A 95 20.58 17.02 -0.75
C ALA A 95 19.86 17.74 -1.90
N ALA A 96 18.75 17.18 -2.37
CA ALA A 96 17.97 17.76 -3.44
C ALA A 96 17.31 19.08 -3.01
N ARG A 97 16.73 19.11 -1.81
CA ARG A 97 16.15 20.31 -1.22
C ARG A 97 17.16 21.44 -1.12
N SER A 98 18.33 21.17 -0.57
CA SER A 98 19.36 22.18 -0.33
C SER A 98 19.84 22.86 -1.62
N ARG A 99 19.89 22.11 -2.73
CA ARG A 99 20.47 22.57 -3.98
C ARG A 99 19.46 23.08 -5.01
N TRP A 100 18.26 22.51 -5.07
CA TRP A 100 17.25 22.83 -6.09
C TRP A 100 15.93 23.38 -5.52
N GLY A 101 15.74 23.35 -4.20
CA GLY A 101 14.48 23.73 -3.55
C GLY A 101 13.38 22.67 -3.69
N ALA A 102 12.24 22.91 -3.06
CA ALA A 102 11.11 21.98 -3.00
C ALA A 102 10.01 22.34 -4.02
N GLY A 103 10.32 22.27 -5.32
CA GLY A 103 9.39 22.63 -6.39
C GLY A 103 8.97 21.45 -7.26
N HIS A 104 7.77 21.51 -7.83
CA HIS A 104 7.33 20.56 -8.87
C HIS A 104 8.29 20.63 -10.08
N GLY A 105 8.76 19.47 -10.55
CA GLY A 105 9.72 19.34 -11.65
C GLY A 105 11.19 19.53 -11.26
N THR A 106 11.50 19.66 -9.96
CA THR A 106 12.88 19.67 -9.46
C THR A 106 13.33 18.26 -9.03
N PRO A 107 14.64 18.00 -8.89
CA PRO A 107 15.13 16.73 -8.34
C PRO A 107 14.61 16.39 -6.93
N TRP A 108 14.17 17.39 -6.16
CA TRP A 108 13.55 17.16 -4.86
C TRP A 108 12.21 16.43 -5.01
N TRP A 109 11.45 16.70 -6.09
CA TRP A 109 10.17 16.06 -6.35
C TRP A 109 10.31 14.54 -6.48
N TRP A 110 11.21 14.08 -7.35
CA TRP A 110 11.45 12.64 -7.55
C TRP A 110 12.03 11.97 -6.30
N ALA A 111 12.85 12.68 -5.52
CA ALA A 111 13.34 12.18 -4.26
C ALA A 111 12.21 12.08 -3.21
N ALA A 112 11.24 12.99 -3.23
CA ALA A 112 10.07 12.97 -2.37
C ALA A 112 9.18 11.78 -2.70
N ASP A 113 8.88 11.53 -3.98
CA ASP A 113 8.10 10.37 -4.42
C ASP A 113 8.75 9.06 -3.96
N ALA A 114 10.07 8.92 -4.20
CA ALA A 114 10.82 7.75 -3.78
C ALA A 114 10.83 7.59 -2.25
N TYR A 115 10.97 8.69 -1.49
CA TYR A 115 10.97 8.66 -0.03
C TYR A 115 9.61 8.27 0.55
N VAL A 116 8.52 8.82 0.01
CA VAL A 116 7.14 8.49 0.42
C VAL A 116 6.86 7.02 0.17
N GLU A 117 7.24 6.50 -1.00
CA GLU A 117 6.99 5.11 -1.37
C GLU A 117 7.87 4.12 -0.58
N ALA A 118 9.16 4.43 -0.43
CA ALA A 118 10.07 3.65 0.42
C ALA A 118 9.58 3.65 1.88
N GLY A 119 9.16 4.81 2.39
CA GLY A 119 8.56 4.95 3.71
C GLY A 119 7.31 4.09 3.87
N ARG A 120 6.39 4.14 2.91
CA ARG A 120 5.17 3.31 2.90
C ARG A 120 5.50 1.83 2.99
N HIS A 121 6.47 1.35 2.21
CA HIS A 121 6.88 -0.05 2.23
C HIS A 121 7.59 -0.45 3.53
N ALA A 122 8.51 0.36 4.02
CA ALA A 122 9.18 0.10 5.29
C ALA A 122 8.19 0.01 6.45
N LEU A 123 7.15 0.88 6.44
CA LEU A 123 6.12 0.94 7.48
C LEU A 123 5.16 -0.26 7.45
N ILE A 124 5.07 -0.99 6.34
CA ILE A 124 4.36 -2.28 6.31
C ILE A 124 5.04 -3.28 7.23
N ASP A 125 6.37 -3.30 7.29
CA ASP A 125 7.13 -4.28 8.05
C ASP A 125 7.47 -3.81 9.46
N VAL A 126 7.80 -2.53 9.63
CA VAL A 126 8.25 -1.92 10.89
C VAL A 126 7.40 -0.72 11.27
N ALA A 127 6.80 -0.77 12.46
CA ALA A 127 6.02 0.33 13.02
C ALA A 127 6.90 1.46 13.56
N ASP A 128 7.25 2.43 12.70
CA ASP A 128 8.06 3.61 13.05
C ASP A 128 7.26 4.92 12.87
N GLY A 129 6.83 5.52 14.00
CA GLY A 129 6.05 6.76 13.98
C GLY A 129 6.85 7.99 13.52
N MET A 130 8.17 8.01 13.66
CA MET A 130 8.99 9.11 13.13
C MET A 130 9.12 9.03 11.62
N LEU A 131 9.36 7.83 11.07
CA LEU A 131 9.36 7.63 9.62
C LEU A 131 8.00 7.98 9.03
N PHE A 132 6.91 7.52 9.63
CA PHE A 132 5.55 7.86 9.20
C PHE A 132 5.29 9.36 9.21
N SER A 133 5.61 10.04 10.31
CA SER A 133 5.42 11.49 10.43
C SER A 133 6.21 12.26 9.37
N ARG A 134 7.48 11.88 9.14
CA ARG A 134 8.32 12.50 8.11
C ARG A 134 7.78 12.25 6.70
N ALA A 135 7.43 11.01 6.37
CA ALA A 135 6.87 10.67 5.06
C ALA A 135 5.54 11.41 4.80
N CYS A 136 4.67 11.52 5.82
CA CYS A 136 3.44 12.30 5.71
C CYS A 136 3.73 13.79 5.48
N ALA A 137 4.68 14.37 6.20
CA ALA A 137 5.06 15.76 6.03
C ALA A 137 5.61 16.05 4.63
N VAL A 138 6.37 15.13 4.04
CA VAL A 138 6.88 15.26 2.67
C VAL A 138 5.73 15.22 1.66
N ALA A 139 4.80 14.27 1.80
CA ALA A 139 3.62 14.19 0.93
C ALA A 139 2.72 15.43 1.06
N ASP A 140 2.52 15.92 2.29
CA ASP A 140 1.72 17.13 2.54
C ASP A 140 2.38 18.40 1.94
N GLU A 141 3.71 18.46 1.93
CA GLU A 141 4.47 19.53 1.25
C GLU A 141 4.32 19.46 -0.27
N GLN A 142 4.40 18.26 -0.87
CA GLN A 142 4.12 18.07 -2.30
C GLN A 142 2.70 18.55 -2.65
N ILE A 143 1.69 18.15 -1.86
CA ILE A 143 0.30 18.58 -2.02
C ILE A 143 0.19 20.12 -1.95
N ALA A 144 0.87 20.75 -0.99
CA ALA A 144 0.85 22.21 -0.84
C ALA A 144 1.46 22.90 -2.07
N VAL A 145 2.61 22.42 -2.57
CA VAL A 145 3.28 22.96 -3.76
C VAL A 145 2.36 22.88 -5.00
N LEU A 146 1.68 21.75 -5.21
CA LEU A 146 0.78 21.58 -6.36
C LEU A 146 -0.46 22.46 -6.24
N ARG A 147 -1.05 22.58 -5.04
CA ARG A 147 -2.20 23.46 -4.78
C ARG A 147 -1.86 24.93 -5.00
N ASP A 148 -0.69 25.37 -4.53
CA ASP A 148 -0.24 26.75 -4.68
C ASP A 148 0.10 27.12 -6.12
N SER A 149 0.43 26.12 -6.97
CA SER A 149 0.69 26.36 -8.39
C SER A 149 -0.54 26.92 -9.13
N GLY A 150 -1.74 26.45 -8.78
CA GLY A 150 -2.99 26.73 -9.50
C GLY A 150 -3.02 26.29 -10.96
N ARG A 151 -2.05 25.48 -11.42
CA ARG A 151 -1.90 25.11 -12.83
C ARG A 151 -2.78 23.92 -13.19
N ALA A 152 -3.44 23.99 -14.34
CA ALA A 152 -4.30 22.90 -14.81
C ALA A 152 -3.50 21.62 -15.12
N GLU A 153 -2.24 21.75 -15.57
CA GLU A 153 -1.36 20.61 -15.80
C GLU A 153 -0.98 19.84 -14.52
N ASP A 154 -1.05 20.47 -13.35
CA ASP A 154 -0.65 19.88 -12.07
C ASP A 154 -1.79 19.06 -11.43
N VAL A 155 -2.99 19.04 -12.02
CA VAL A 155 -4.16 18.34 -11.46
C VAL A 155 -3.95 16.83 -11.43
N ALA A 156 -3.35 16.25 -12.47
CA ALA A 156 -3.07 14.81 -12.51
C ALA A 156 -2.04 14.43 -11.43
N GLU A 157 -0.96 15.20 -11.34
CA GLU A 157 0.09 15.03 -10.31
C GLU A 157 -0.49 15.17 -8.89
N LEU A 158 -1.42 16.13 -8.68
CA LEU A 158 -2.10 16.30 -7.41
C LEU A 158 -2.94 15.08 -7.06
N ALA A 159 -3.66 14.52 -8.03
CA ALA A 159 -4.44 13.31 -7.81
C ALA A 159 -3.55 12.12 -7.41
N GLU A 160 -2.41 11.93 -8.08
CA GLU A 160 -1.43 10.88 -7.76
C GLU A 160 -0.77 11.09 -6.39
N THR A 161 -0.40 12.32 -6.05
CA THR A 161 0.20 12.65 -4.74
C THR A 161 -0.80 12.43 -3.60
N LEU A 162 -2.07 12.84 -3.78
CA LEU A 162 -3.16 12.58 -2.81
C LEU A 162 -3.41 11.07 -2.65
N PHE A 163 -3.36 10.31 -3.75
CA PHE A 163 -3.48 8.86 -3.73
C PHE A 163 -2.35 8.21 -2.92
N ALA A 164 -1.09 8.58 -3.19
CA ALA A 164 0.07 8.11 -2.44
C ALA A 164 -0.01 8.48 -0.94
N ALA A 165 -0.44 9.70 -0.62
CA ALA A 165 -0.65 10.17 0.74
C ALA A 165 -1.73 9.36 1.49
N GLY A 166 -2.80 8.96 0.78
CA GLY A 166 -3.82 8.04 1.29
C GLY A 166 -3.24 6.65 1.57
N LEU A 167 -2.55 6.07 0.59
CA LEU A 167 -1.93 4.75 0.72
C LEU A 167 -0.88 4.69 1.85
N LEU A 168 -0.06 5.72 2.02
CA LEU A 168 0.91 5.83 3.11
C LEU A 168 0.26 5.68 4.50
N ARG A 169 -0.98 6.16 4.64
CA ARG A 169 -1.72 6.17 5.91
C ARG A 169 -2.41 4.84 6.21
N VAL A 170 -2.81 4.07 5.19
CA VAL A 170 -3.54 2.78 5.40
C VAL A 170 -2.66 1.55 5.23
N SER A 171 -1.71 1.56 4.30
CA SER A 171 -0.86 0.40 3.98
C SER A 171 -0.14 -0.19 5.21
N PRO A 172 0.40 0.61 6.16
CA PRO A 172 1.08 0.05 7.34
C PRO A 172 0.18 -0.84 8.20
N TYR A 173 -1.12 -0.57 8.20
CA TYR A 173 -2.11 -1.28 9.03
C TYR A 173 -2.77 -2.45 8.31
N LEU A 174 -2.78 -2.44 6.98
CA LEU A 174 -3.35 -3.50 6.14
C LEU A 174 -2.29 -4.51 5.66
N GLY A 175 -1.03 -4.08 5.60
CA GLY A 175 0.08 -4.91 5.12
C GLY A 175 0.31 -6.14 6.01
N ASN A 176 0.33 -7.32 5.37
CA ASN A 176 0.38 -8.66 5.99
C ASN A 176 -0.89 -9.09 6.75
N MET A 177 -2.09 -8.59 6.41
CA MET A 177 -3.33 -9.17 6.94
C MET A 177 -3.51 -10.64 6.52
N SER A 178 -3.70 -11.52 7.50
CA SER A 178 -4.12 -12.91 7.33
C SER A 178 -5.64 -13.01 7.58
N GLY A 179 -6.46 -12.92 6.54
CA GLY A 179 -7.93 -13.05 6.64
C GLY A 179 -8.71 -11.74 6.64
N LEU A 180 -10.00 -11.80 6.97
CA LEU A 180 -11.01 -10.76 6.67
C LEU A 180 -11.35 -9.81 7.83
N SER A 181 -10.74 -9.92 9.02
CA SER A 181 -11.13 -9.08 10.17
C SER A 181 -10.08 -8.02 10.53
N PHE A 182 -10.51 -6.75 10.49
CA PHE A 182 -9.68 -5.57 10.75
C PHE A 182 -9.15 -5.49 12.21
N GLU A 183 -9.89 -6.04 13.18
CA GLU A 183 -9.40 -6.16 14.58
C GLU A 183 -8.11 -6.99 14.66
N SER A 184 -7.99 -8.03 13.83
CA SER A 184 -6.80 -8.88 13.76
C SER A 184 -5.59 -8.14 13.20
N ALA A 185 -5.81 -7.23 12.25
CA ALA A 185 -4.77 -6.45 11.59
C ALA A 185 -4.00 -5.56 12.59
N HIS A 186 -4.76 -4.87 13.44
CA HIS A 186 -4.20 -4.00 14.46
C HIS A 186 -3.44 -4.78 15.54
N ASP A 187 -3.95 -5.94 15.96
CA ASP A 187 -3.28 -6.82 16.92
C ASP A 187 -2.01 -7.44 16.33
N LEU A 188 -2.05 -7.89 15.07
CA LEU A 188 -0.87 -8.37 14.33
C LEU A 188 0.20 -7.28 14.23
N TRP A 189 -0.21 -6.05 13.93
CA TRP A 189 0.67 -4.90 13.87
C TRP A 189 1.28 -4.56 15.24
N ARG A 190 0.50 -4.50 16.33
CA ARG A 190 1.04 -4.28 17.69
C ARG A 190 2.01 -5.38 18.12
N LYS A 191 1.71 -6.64 17.79
CA LYS A 191 2.61 -7.78 18.05
C LYS A 191 3.93 -7.65 17.29
N ARG A 192 3.91 -7.15 16.04
CA ARG A 192 5.14 -6.88 15.26
C ARG A 192 5.99 -5.79 15.90
N GLN A 193 5.38 -4.67 16.31
CA GLN A 193 6.09 -3.59 16.99
C GLN A 193 6.75 -4.08 18.29
N ALA A 194 6.01 -4.84 19.11
CA ALA A 194 6.55 -5.42 20.35
C ALA A 194 7.73 -6.38 20.06
N ARG A 195 7.62 -7.20 19.01
CA ARG A 195 8.70 -8.10 18.57
C ARG A 195 9.94 -7.32 18.11
N HIS A 196 9.77 -6.28 17.30
CA HIS A 196 10.89 -5.45 16.83
C HIS A 196 11.66 -4.83 18.02
N ARG A 197 10.94 -4.18 18.95
CA ARG A 197 11.53 -3.60 20.16
C ARG A 197 12.27 -4.62 21.04
N SER A 198 11.84 -5.89 21.01
CA SER A 198 12.51 -6.97 21.76
C SER A 198 13.81 -7.47 21.11
N VAL A 199 13.94 -7.33 19.79
CA VAL A 199 15.10 -7.78 19.00
C VAL A 199 16.14 -6.67 18.86
N HIS A 200 15.68 -5.41 18.79
CA HIS A 200 16.51 -4.22 18.66
C HIS A 200 16.28 -3.25 19.84
N PRO A 201 16.75 -3.59 21.05
CA PRO A 201 16.53 -2.75 22.24
C PRO A 201 17.26 -1.41 22.17
N ASP A 202 18.38 -1.32 21.44
CA ASP A 202 19.16 -0.10 21.26
C ASP A 202 18.59 0.84 20.17
N ASP A 203 17.69 0.37 19.30
CA ASP A 203 16.93 1.23 18.37
C ASP A 203 15.80 1.99 19.11
N SER A 204 15.58 1.69 20.39
CA SER A 204 14.56 2.28 21.26
C SER A 204 14.88 3.72 21.72
N VAL A 205 15.80 4.43 21.04
CA VAL A 205 16.08 5.86 21.28
C VAL A 205 14.99 6.76 20.69
N ALA A 206 14.05 6.22 19.91
CA ALA A 206 12.86 6.96 19.51
C ALA A 206 12.05 7.37 20.76
N PRO A 207 11.88 8.68 21.03
CA PRO A 207 11.17 9.14 22.23
C PRO A 207 9.74 8.58 22.26
N GLU A 208 9.13 8.46 23.45
CA GLU A 208 7.73 8.02 23.66
C GLU A 208 6.70 8.80 22.81
N THR A 209 7.10 9.91 22.17
CA THR A 209 6.32 10.72 21.21
C THR A 209 6.36 10.21 19.76
N ALA A 210 7.08 9.13 19.47
CA ALA A 210 7.24 8.53 18.14
C ALA A 210 6.26 7.37 17.89
N GLU A 211 5.08 7.40 18.51
CA GLU A 211 4.08 6.39 18.25
C GLU A 211 3.37 6.65 16.92
N MET A 212 3.14 5.56 16.19
CA MET A 212 2.28 5.59 15.02
C MET A 212 0.87 6.01 15.43
N PRO A 213 0.13 6.74 14.58
CA PRO A 213 -1.21 7.16 14.91
C PRO A 213 -2.15 5.97 15.15
N PRO A 214 -3.25 6.16 15.89
CA PRO A 214 -4.30 5.15 15.97
C PRO A 214 -4.80 4.80 14.55
N PRO A 215 -5.05 3.51 14.24
CA PRO A 215 -5.43 3.09 12.89
C PRO A 215 -6.69 3.79 12.36
N LEU A 216 -7.66 4.06 13.25
CA LEU A 216 -8.89 4.76 12.87
C LEU A 216 -8.58 6.20 12.40
N VAL A 217 -7.74 6.92 13.14
CA VAL A 217 -7.34 8.29 12.78
C VAL A 217 -6.61 8.31 11.45
N ALA A 218 -5.69 7.35 11.22
CA ALA A 218 -4.97 7.23 9.96
C ALA A 218 -5.91 6.91 8.78
N ALA A 219 -6.88 6.00 8.98
CA ALA A 219 -7.85 5.62 7.96
C ALA A 219 -8.83 6.76 7.62
N GLU A 220 -9.31 7.51 8.61
CA GLU A 220 -10.17 8.68 8.38
C GLU A 220 -9.46 9.77 7.58
N GLU A 221 -8.20 10.05 7.89
CA GLU A 221 -7.37 10.96 7.10
C GLU A 221 -7.12 10.43 5.69
N ALA A 222 -6.86 9.13 5.53
CA ALA A 222 -6.69 8.53 4.22
C ALA A 222 -7.96 8.66 3.35
N VAL A 223 -9.15 8.43 3.92
CA VAL A 223 -10.43 8.62 3.22
C VAL A 223 -10.57 10.05 2.70
N ARG A 224 -10.14 11.06 3.47
CA ARG A 224 -10.15 12.47 3.04
C ARG A 224 -9.30 12.67 1.78
N TYR A 225 -8.07 12.19 1.77
CA TYR A 225 -7.17 12.30 0.62
C TYR A 225 -7.67 11.49 -0.59
N LEU A 226 -8.15 10.26 -0.37
CA LEU A 226 -8.59 9.36 -1.43
C LEU A 226 -9.88 9.82 -2.11
N ARG A 227 -10.81 10.46 -1.38
CA ARG A 227 -11.99 11.09 -1.99
C ARG A 227 -11.59 12.23 -2.93
N GLU A 228 -10.70 13.11 -2.48
CA GLU A 228 -10.21 14.20 -3.31
C GLU A 228 -9.43 13.68 -4.53
N ALA A 229 -8.57 12.68 -4.33
CA ALA A 229 -7.87 12.01 -5.44
C ALA A 229 -8.86 11.41 -6.45
N ALA A 230 -9.96 10.80 -5.99
CA ALA A 230 -10.95 10.19 -6.86
C ALA A 230 -11.63 11.26 -7.74
N ASP A 231 -12.00 12.40 -7.14
CA ASP A 231 -12.64 13.52 -7.85
C ASP A 231 -11.75 14.14 -8.95
N LEU A 232 -10.43 14.08 -8.77
CA LEU A 232 -9.45 14.62 -9.72
C LEU A 232 -8.99 13.59 -10.77
N SER A 233 -9.07 12.30 -10.45
CA SER A 233 -8.61 11.20 -11.30
C SER A 233 -9.61 10.85 -12.39
N ARG A 234 -9.12 10.21 -13.47
CA ARG A 234 -9.95 9.68 -14.56
C ARG A 234 -9.53 8.25 -14.89
N GLU A 235 -10.40 7.55 -15.62
CA GLU A 235 -10.10 6.25 -16.23
C GLU A 235 -9.46 5.25 -15.23
N HIS A 236 -8.40 4.58 -15.64
CA HIS A 236 -7.73 3.54 -14.86
C HIS A 236 -7.21 4.06 -13.51
N GLU A 237 -6.66 5.27 -13.49
CA GLU A 237 -6.11 5.92 -12.30
C GLU A 237 -7.22 6.16 -11.26
N ARG A 238 -8.42 6.58 -11.71
CA ARG A 238 -9.60 6.67 -10.83
C ARG A 238 -9.99 5.30 -10.29
N GLY A 239 -9.91 4.25 -11.11
CA GLY A 239 -10.15 2.87 -10.66
C GLY A 239 -9.24 2.45 -9.50
N ARG A 240 -7.93 2.76 -9.60
CA ARG A 240 -6.95 2.49 -8.52
C ARG A 240 -7.28 3.25 -7.24
N VAL A 241 -7.63 4.53 -7.35
CA VAL A 241 -8.01 5.36 -6.19
C VAL A 241 -9.29 4.85 -5.52
N LEU A 242 -10.33 4.52 -6.30
CA LEU A 242 -11.60 4.03 -5.77
C LEU A 242 -11.45 2.68 -5.06
N LYS A 243 -10.57 1.80 -5.55
CA LYS A 243 -10.21 0.56 -4.86
C LYS A 243 -9.59 0.86 -3.49
N ALA A 244 -8.58 1.73 -3.42
CA ALA A 244 -7.98 2.09 -2.14
C ALA A 244 -8.96 2.83 -1.21
N LEU A 245 -9.86 3.64 -1.75
CA LEU A 245 -10.93 4.29 -0.98
C LEU A 245 -11.87 3.25 -0.36
N ALA A 246 -12.27 2.22 -1.11
CA ALA A 246 -13.10 1.13 -0.59
C ALA A 246 -12.38 0.35 0.53
N GLU A 247 -11.08 0.11 0.42
CA GLU A 247 -10.27 -0.51 1.48
C GLU A 247 -10.21 0.37 2.74
N ALA A 248 -9.96 1.67 2.58
CA ALA A 248 -9.92 2.63 3.69
C ALA A 248 -11.28 2.75 4.39
N LEU A 249 -12.38 2.85 3.63
CA LEU A 249 -13.74 2.88 4.16
C LEU A 249 -14.09 1.57 4.89
N SER A 250 -13.67 0.42 4.36
CA SER A 250 -13.88 -0.88 5.02
C SER A 250 -13.15 -0.94 6.37
N MET A 251 -11.94 -0.38 6.44
CA MET A 251 -11.18 -0.28 7.67
C MET A 251 -11.88 0.63 8.69
N VAL A 252 -12.40 1.78 8.28
CA VAL A 252 -13.18 2.69 9.15
C VAL A 252 -14.45 1.98 9.66
N ALA A 253 -15.22 1.35 8.77
CA ALA A 253 -16.43 0.60 9.10
C ALA A 253 -16.14 -0.48 10.15
N GLY A 254 -15.12 -1.30 9.91
CA GLY A 254 -14.70 -2.37 10.83
C GLY A 254 -14.28 -1.84 12.21
N LEU A 255 -13.53 -0.74 12.25
CA LEU A 255 -13.03 -0.16 13.51
C LEU A 255 -14.12 0.59 14.30
N LYS A 256 -15.12 1.18 13.63
CA LYS A 256 -16.26 1.84 14.29
C LYS A 256 -17.42 0.89 14.61
N GLN A 257 -17.39 -0.34 14.08
CA GLN A 257 -18.54 -1.25 14.09
C GLN A 257 -19.78 -0.62 13.42
N GLU A 258 -19.53 0.18 12.38
CA GLU A 258 -20.53 0.85 11.57
C GLU A 258 -20.56 0.21 10.17
N SER A 259 -21.62 0.49 9.42
CA SER A 259 -21.72 0.05 8.03
C SER A 259 -21.67 1.22 7.07
N HIS A 260 -20.92 1.05 5.98
CA HIS A 260 -20.90 1.94 4.81
C HIS A 260 -21.52 1.21 3.59
N ASP A 261 -22.71 0.63 3.80
CA ASP A 261 -23.39 -0.31 2.87
C ASP A 261 -23.67 0.25 1.47
N GLU A 262 -23.67 1.57 1.28
CA GLU A 262 -23.88 2.19 -0.04
C GLU A 262 -22.58 2.65 -0.70
N GLU A 263 -21.64 3.23 0.05
CA GLU A 263 -20.43 3.85 -0.51
C GLU A 263 -19.37 2.81 -0.87
N ILE A 264 -19.15 1.79 -0.03
CA ILE A 264 -18.13 0.75 -0.30
C ILE A 264 -18.48 -0.04 -1.57
N PRO A 265 -19.70 -0.58 -1.75
CA PRO A 265 -20.01 -1.34 -2.95
C PRO A 265 -20.03 -0.47 -4.21
N ALA A 266 -20.44 0.80 -4.11
CA ALA A 266 -20.41 1.73 -5.23
C ALA A 266 -18.97 1.99 -5.70
N ALA A 267 -18.06 2.32 -4.76
CA ALA A 267 -16.65 2.55 -5.07
C ALA A 267 -15.98 1.28 -5.64
N ALA A 268 -16.23 0.12 -5.05
CA ALA A 268 -15.69 -1.15 -5.53
C ALA A 268 -16.21 -1.52 -6.94
N ARG A 269 -17.50 -1.27 -7.20
CA ARG A 269 -18.10 -1.54 -8.52
C ARG A 269 -17.52 -0.61 -9.59
N GLU A 270 -17.46 0.69 -9.31
CA GLU A 270 -16.91 1.66 -10.24
C GLU A 270 -15.41 1.41 -10.48
N ALA A 271 -14.65 1.06 -9.44
CA ALA A 271 -13.25 0.66 -9.59
C ALA A 271 -13.11 -0.51 -10.57
N PHE A 272 -13.92 -1.56 -10.40
CA PHE A 272 -13.90 -2.72 -11.29
C PHE A 272 -14.22 -2.37 -12.75
N ASP A 273 -15.16 -1.45 -12.98
CA ASP A 273 -15.55 -1.03 -14.33
C ASP A 273 -14.49 -0.13 -15.00
N LEU A 274 -13.64 0.56 -14.22
CA LEU A 274 -12.61 1.50 -14.71
C LEU A 274 -11.20 0.91 -14.83
N LEU A 275 -10.87 -0.12 -14.06
CA LEU A 275 -9.55 -0.75 -14.11
C LEU A 275 -9.33 -1.43 -15.46
N ASP A 276 -8.44 -0.85 -16.28
CA ASP A 276 -8.05 -1.37 -17.59
C ASP A 276 -7.52 -2.83 -17.51
N PRO A 277 -8.21 -3.81 -18.13
CA PRO A 277 -7.81 -5.22 -18.16
C PRO A 277 -6.51 -5.52 -18.91
N VAL A 278 -5.95 -4.58 -19.68
CA VAL A 278 -4.69 -4.75 -20.43
C VAL A 278 -3.49 -4.22 -19.63
N ARG A 279 -3.73 -3.24 -18.75
CA ARG A 279 -2.83 -2.90 -17.64
C ARG A 279 -3.01 -3.84 -16.44
N ASP A 280 -4.05 -4.66 -16.48
CA ASP A 280 -4.27 -5.83 -15.62
C ASP A 280 -3.51 -7.04 -16.19
N PRO A 281 -2.64 -7.68 -15.40
CA PRO A 281 -1.83 -8.81 -15.83
C PRO A 281 -2.62 -10.10 -16.17
N LEU A 282 -3.95 -10.12 -16.04
CA LEU A 282 -4.75 -11.33 -16.26
C LEU A 282 -5.37 -11.52 -17.65
N THR A 283 -5.22 -10.59 -18.60
CA THR A 283 -5.70 -10.81 -19.99
C THR A 283 -4.85 -11.81 -20.80
N HIS A 284 -3.84 -12.43 -20.18
CA HIS A 284 -2.94 -13.38 -20.84
C HIS A 284 -2.91 -14.79 -20.22
N LEU A 285 -3.87 -15.15 -19.36
CA LEU A 285 -4.07 -16.53 -18.89
C LEU A 285 -5.00 -17.34 -19.80
#